data_AF-A0A7Z8LDB6-F1
#
_entry.id   AF-A0A7Z8LDB6-F1
#
_cell.length_a   1.000
_cell.length_b   1.000
_cell.length_c   1.000
_cell.angle_alpha   90.00
_cell.angle_beta   90.00
_cell.angle_gamma   90.00
#
_symmetry.space_group_name_H-M   'P 1'
#
loop_
_entity.id
_entity.type
_entity.pdbx_description
1 polymer ?
#
loop_
_entity_poly.entity_id
_entity_poly.type
_entity_poly.pdbx_seq_one_letter_code
_entity_poly.pdbx_strand_id
1 'polypeptide(L)'
;MKMCQAFSRQGIRVGLSATHPRGGEYANDDSIFQTYSVQPLFELFMFKYSNLPARTEFHIMSSFRNARRFGSDLIYTRLPRAALMGELLGWPSVIELHHPGSDITMKAYLRVARKPIIVVITEALKTQIIADLGCNPDCVIVAPDGADPMPDGIQPILPPAGRRRLRVGYLGHLYKGKGMEMISLLAPRCPWANFEIVGGRQGDVEKWKSSLGEEPNVRFHGHIPHSRTAEYLSSFDVALLPNQDFVGVSAGNNLNISRWTSPLKLFEYMSAGLPIVASDLPNLREVLTHDVDGLLCPASDVDAWCNALERLRASTELRSRLGKNAISIFKRKYSWDARARNLLDAINQRLNSGC
;
A
#
# COMPACT_ATOMS: atom_id res chain seq x y z
N MET A 1 1.91 -7.85 -9.29
CA MET A 1 0.77 -8.54 -9.94
C MET A 1 -0.47 -7.66 -10.01
N LYS A 2 -0.95 -7.05 -8.92
CA LYS A 2 -2.09 -6.11 -8.95
C LYS A 2 -1.96 -5.01 -10.02
N MET A 3 -0.78 -4.37 -10.11
CA MET A 3 -0.51 -3.40 -11.18
C MET A 3 -0.53 -4.00 -12.59
N CYS A 4 -0.04 -5.23 -12.78
CA CYS A 4 -0.09 -5.89 -14.09
C CYS A 4 -1.55 -6.09 -14.54
N GLN A 5 -2.40 -6.60 -13.64
CA GLN A 5 -3.84 -6.72 -13.88
C GLN A 5 -4.48 -5.36 -14.18
N ALA A 6 -4.15 -4.33 -13.40
CA ALA A 6 -4.72 -3.00 -13.57
C ALA A 6 -4.31 -2.35 -14.90
N PHE A 7 -3.04 -2.49 -15.31
CA PHE A 7 -2.58 -2.08 -16.64
C PHE A 7 -3.31 -2.85 -17.76
N SER A 8 -3.48 -4.16 -17.61
CA SER A 8 -4.25 -4.97 -18.58
C SER A 8 -5.70 -4.50 -18.71
N ARG A 9 -6.34 -4.11 -17.60
CA ARG A 9 -7.70 -3.53 -17.63
C ARG A 9 -7.77 -2.17 -18.31
N GLN A 10 -6.65 -1.46 -18.44
CA GLN A 10 -6.55 -0.24 -19.25
C GLN A 10 -6.26 -0.53 -20.73
N GLY A 11 -6.31 -1.79 -21.16
CA GLY A 11 -6.08 -2.19 -22.55
C GLY A 11 -4.60 -2.34 -22.93
N ILE A 12 -3.69 -2.30 -21.96
CA ILE A 12 -2.26 -2.52 -22.21
C ILE A 12 -1.95 -4.02 -22.21
N ARG A 13 -1.26 -4.53 -23.23
CA ARG A 13 -0.80 -5.92 -23.21
C ARG A 13 0.41 -6.04 -22.26
N VAL A 14 0.27 -6.81 -21.18
CA VAL A 14 1.30 -6.93 -20.13
C VAL A 14 1.93 -8.32 -20.14
N GLY A 15 3.26 -8.35 -20.12
CA GLY A 15 4.05 -9.55 -19.83
C GLY A 15 4.86 -9.34 -18.55
N LEU A 16 4.69 -10.22 -17.56
CA LEU A 16 5.39 -10.15 -16.27
C LEU A 16 6.48 -11.21 -16.19
N SER A 17 7.73 -10.78 -16.15
CA SER A 17 8.85 -11.63 -15.76
C SER A 17 9.02 -11.66 -14.24
N ALA A 18 8.95 -12.86 -13.65
CA ALA A 18 9.02 -13.05 -12.20
C ALA A 18 9.77 -14.34 -11.84
N THR A 19 10.19 -14.46 -10.59
CA THR A 19 10.88 -15.67 -10.08
C THR A 19 10.00 -16.37 -9.06
N HIS A 20 9.98 -17.70 -9.09
CA HIS A 20 9.36 -18.50 -8.03
C HIS A 20 9.98 -18.18 -6.65
N PRO A 21 9.21 -18.32 -5.55
CA PRO A 21 9.72 -18.06 -4.22
C PRO A 21 10.81 -19.06 -3.82
N ARG A 22 11.66 -18.66 -2.88
CA ARG A 22 12.65 -19.56 -2.28
C ARG A 22 11.93 -20.64 -1.49
N GLY A 23 12.17 -21.92 -1.82
CA GLY A 23 11.60 -23.06 -1.11
C GLY A 23 10.38 -23.71 -1.78
N GLY A 24 10.01 -23.31 -3.00
CA GLY A 24 9.01 -24.03 -3.79
C GLY A 24 8.62 -23.33 -5.09
N GLU A 25 8.18 -24.10 -6.08
CA GLU A 25 7.54 -23.58 -7.28
C GLU A 25 6.02 -23.50 -7.05
N TYR A 26 5.35 -22.58 -7.75
CA TYR A 26 3.90 -22.59 -7.81
C TYR A 26 3.48 -23.74 -8.72
N ALA A 27 2.37 -24.42 -8.43
CA ALA A 27 1.96 -25.60 -9.17
C ALA A 27 1.67 -25.29 -10.66
N ASN A 28 1.06 -24.13 -10.90
CA ASN A 28 0.73 -23.59 -12.22
C ASN A 28 0.40 -22.09 -12.10
N ASP A 29 0.15 -21.43 -13.24
CA ASP A 29 -0.19 -20.00 -13.28
C ASP A 29 -1.48 -19.68 -12.51
N ASP A 30 -2.50 -20.55 -12.56
CA ASP A 30 -3.76 -20.35 -11.82
C ASP A 30 -3.52 -20.23 -10.31
N SER A 31 -2.62 -21.06 -9.76
CA SER A 31 -2.24 -21.01 -8.35
C SER A 31 -1.55 -19.68 -7.98
N ILE A 32 -0.81 -19.09 -8.92
CA ILE A 32 -0.19 -17.77 -8.76
C ILE A 32 -1.28 -16.70 -8.72
N PHE A 33 -2.17 -16.71 -9.72
CA PHE A 33 -3.25 -15.72 -9.81
C PHE A 33 -4.16 -15.76 -8.57
N GLN A 34 -4.49 -16.95 -8.07
CA GLN A 34 -5.25 -17.14 -6.83
C GLN A 34 -4.51 -16.59 -5.60
N THR A 35 -3.22 -16.93 -5.44
CA THR A 35 -2.41 -16.49 -4.29
C THR A 35 -2.37 -14.97 -4.16
N TYR A 36 -2.23 -14.27 -5.29
CA TYR A 36 -2.20 -12.81 -5.33
C TYR A 36 -3.59 -12.17 -5.54
N SER A 37 -4.65 -12.98 -5.59
CA SER A 37 -6.03 -12.54 -5.80
C SER A 37 -6.19 -11.62 -7.03
N VAL A 38 -5.61 -12.03 -8.14
CA VAL A 38 -5.64 -11.32 -9.44
C VAL A 38 -6.24 -12.21 -10.52
N GLN A 39 -6.75 -11.61 -11.59
CA GLN A 39 -7.26 -12.32 -12.76
C GLN A 39 -6.13 -12.55 -13.79
N PRO A 40 -6.21 -13.63 -14.59
CA PRO A 40 -5.22 -13.99 -15.62
C PRO A 40 -5.32 -13.08 -16.86
N LEU A 41 -5.15 -11.77 -16.69
CA LEU A 41 -5.25 -10.76 -17.75
C LEU A 41 -3.88 -10.38 -18.35
N PHE A 42 -2.80 -11.06 -17.95
CA PHE A 42 -1.44 -10.78 -18.38
C PHE A 42 -0.63 -12.07 -18.47
N GLU A 43 0.40 -12.07 -19.33
CA GLU A 43 1.26 -13.24 -19.55
C GLU A 43 2.33 -13.33 -18.45
N LEU A 44 2.57 -14.54 -17.95
CA LEU A 44 3.59 -14.82 -16.94
C LEU A 44 4.82 -15.48 -17.58
N PHE A 45 6.00 -14.95 -17.27
CA PHE A 45 7.28 -15.55 -17.61
C PHE A 45 8.02 -15.89 -16.32
N MET A 46 7.75 -17.09 -15.80
CA MET A 46 8.29 -17.54 -14.52
C MET A 46 9.68 -18.14 -14.67
N PHE A 47 10.61 -17.69 -13.82
CA PHE A 47 11.94 -18.27 -13.68
C PHE A 47 12.02 -19.12 -12.42
N LYS A 48 12.74 -20.24 -12.50
CA LYS A 48 13.05 -21.06 -11.34
C LYS A 48 13.96 -20.31 -10.38
N TYR A 49 13.69 -20.46 -9.08
CA TYR A 49 14.61 -19.94 -8.08
C TYR A 49 15.92 -20.73 -8.10
N SER A 50 17.06 -20.04 -8.00
CA SER A 50 18.38 -20.66 -7.86
C SER A 50 19.24 -19.94 -6.81
N ASN A 51 20.18 -20.68 -6.21
CA ASN A 51 21.17 -20.13 -5.27
C ASN A 51 22.48 -19.72 -5.98
N LEU A 52 22.53 -19.76 -7.31
CA LEU A 52 23.74 -19.44 -8.05
C LEU A 52 24.09 -17.95 -7.91
N PRO A 53 25.40 -17.61 -7.83
CA PRO A 53 25.83 -16.22 -7.96
C PRO A 53 25.38 -15.66 -9.31
N ALA A 54 25.11 -14.35 -9.36
CA ALA A 54 24.62 -13.63 -10.55
C ALA A 54 23.25 -14.11 -11.12
N ARG A 55 22.43 -14.84 -10.35
CA ARG A 55 21.07 -15.23 -10.79
C ARG A 55 20.21 -14.06 -11.24
N THR A 56 20.37 -12.91 -10.60
CA THR A 56 19.56 -11.73 -10.88
C THR A 56 19.87 -11.24 -12.28
N GLU A 57 21.15 -11.15 -12.64
CA GLU A 57 21.64 -10.77 -13.96
C GLU A 57 21.15 -11.76 -15.03
N PHE A 58 21.18 -13.07 -14.73
CA PHE A 58 20.64 -14.09 -15.63
C PHE A 58 19.13 -13.94 -15.85
N HIS A 59 18.34 -13.69 -14.80
CA HIS A 59 16.89 -13.45 -14.93
C HIS A 59 16.61 -12.14 -15.68
N ILE A 60 17.36 -11.08 -15.43
CA ILE A 60 17.21 -9.82 -16.18
C ILE A 60 17.48 -10.09 -17.67
N MET A 61 18.61 -10.70 -18.03
CA MET A 61 18.91 -11.03 -19.44
C MET A 61 17.83 -11.90 -20.09
N SER A 62 17.33 -12.90 -19.37
CA SER A 62 16.26 -13.76 -19.86
C SER A 62 14.94 -13.01 -20.02
N SER A 63 14.66 -12.04 -19.14
CA SER A 63 13.49 -11.16 -19.24
C SER A 63 13.53 -10.32 -20.51
N PHE A 64 14.69 -9.82 -20.92
CA PHE A 64 14.84 -9.08 -22.19
C PHE A 64 14.64 -9.96 -23.43
N ARG A 65 15.04 -11.23 -23.38
CA ARG A 65 14.71 -12.20 -24.44
C ARG A 65 13.21 -12.43 -24.54
N ASN A 66 12.53 -12.53 -23.40
CA ASN A 66 11.07 -12.66 -23.36
C ASN A 66 10.38 -11.38 -23.84
N ALA A 67 10.85 -10.20 -23.44
CA ALA A 67 10.34 -8.92 -23.90
C ALA A 67 10.42 -8.79 -25.44
N ARG A 68 11.54 -9.20 -26.05
CA ARG A 68 11.68 -9.23 -27.51
C ARG A 68 10.70 -10.19 -28.18
N ARG A 69 10.50 -11.39 -27.63
CA ARG A 69 9.55 -12.38 -28.16
C ARG A 69 8.10 -11.94 -28.00
N PHE A 70 7.78 -11.30 -26.88
CA PHE A 70 6.46 -10.77 -26.57
C PHE A 70 6.12 -9.54 -27.44
N GLY A 71 7.13 -8.81 -27.91
CA GLY A 71 6.98 -7.59 -28.69
C GLY A 71 6.78 -6.36 -27.82
N SER A 72 7.52 -6.25 -26.70
CA SER A 72 7.40 -5.12 -25.77
C SER A 72 7.92 -3.81 -26.35
N ASP A 73 7.17 -2.73 -26.13
CA ASP A 73 7.58 -1.35 -26.47
C ASP A 73 8.26 -0.61 -25.30
N LEU A 74 8.00 -1.04 -24.07
CA LEU A 74 8.44 -0.37 -22.83
C LEU A 74 8.79 -1.40 -21.76
N ILE A 75 9.83 -1.12 -20.97
CA ILE A 75 10.19 -1.92 -19.78
C ILE A 75 9.76 -1.19 -18.51
N TYR A 76 8.87 -1.79 -17.73
CA TYR A 76 8.50 -1.30 -16.40
C TYR A 76 9.14 -2.19 -15.34
N THR A 77 9.93 -1.63 -14.43
CA THR A 77 10.70 -2.43 -13.46
C THR A 77 10.87 -1.75 -12.11
N ARG A 78 11.17 -2.54 -11.09
CA ARG A 78 11.58 -2.07 -9.75
C ARG A 78 13.09 -2.25 -9.51
N LEU A 79 13.83 -2.67 -10.54
CA LEU A 79 15.25 -2.97 -10.45
C LEU A 79 16.06 -1.96 -11.27
N PRO A 80 16.89 -1.10 -10.63
CA PRO A 80 17.77 -0.16 -11.34
C PRO A 80 18.61 -0.79 -12.44
N ARG A 81 19.17 -1.97 -12.21
CA ARG A 81 19.97 -2.70 -13.20
C ARG A 81 19.17 -3.08 -14.45
N ALA A 82 17.91 -3.46 -14.27
CA ALA A 82 17.05 -3.81 -15.40
C ALA A 82 16.65 -2.56 -16.20
N ALA A 83 16.37 -1.43 -15.53
CA ALA A 83 16.05 -0.18 -16.21
C ALA A 83 17.24 0.32 -17.05
N LEU A 84 18.43 0.38 -16.46
CA LEU A 84 19.66 0.72 -17.16
C LEU A 84 19.90 -0.19 -18.39
N MET A 85 19.75 -1.50 -18.22
CA MET A 85 19.96 -2.42 -19.33
C MET A 85 18.91 -2.27 -20.43
N GLY A 86 17.68 -1.90 -20.09
CA GLY A 86 16.65 -1.58 -21.07
C GLY A 86 17.07 -0.42 -21.97
N GLU A 87 17.50 0.69 -21.37
CA GLU A 87 17.98 1.86 -22.12
C GLU A 87 19.18 1.52 -23.00
N LEU A 88 20.15 0.75 -22.49
CA LEU A 88 21.33 0.31 -23.26
C LEU A 88 20.97 -0.59 -24.45
N LEU A 89 19.89 -1.37 -24.34
CA LEU A 89 19.38 -2.23 -25.40
C LEU A 89 18.35 -1.53 -26.31
N GLY A 90 18.06 -0.25 -26.08
CA GLY A 90 17.18 0.57 -26.91
C GLY A 90 15.70 0.55 -26.53
N TRP A 91 15.33 -0.06 -25.39
CA TRP A 91 13.97 0.05 -24.84
C TRP A 91 13.87 1.23 -23.87
N PRO A 92 12.90 2.13 -24.04
CA PRO A 92 12.55 3.07 -22.99
C PRO A 92 12.15 2.31 -21.72
N SER A 93 12.48 2.87 -20.56
CA SER A 93 12.21 2.22 -19.29
C SER A 93 11.62 3.14 -18.24
N VAL A 94 10.70 2.57 -17.47
CA VAL A 94 10.11 3.16 -16.27
C VAL A 94 10.64 2.39 -15.06
N ILE A 95 11.17 3.13 -14.09
CA ILE A 95 11.63 2.56 -12.83
C ILE A 95 10.74 3.00 -11.66
N GLU A 96 10.18 2.04 -10.93
CA GLU A 96 9.38 2.32 -9.73
C GLU A 96 10.19 2.05 -8.45
N LEU A 97 10.33 3.08 -7.60
CA LEU A 97 11.10 3.06 -6.36
C LEU A 97 10.20 3.21 -5.14
N HIS A 98 10.46 2.38 -4.12
CA HIS A 98 9.67 2.30 -2.87
C HIS A 98 10.46 2.71 -1.62
N HIS A 99 11.74 3.03 -1.81
CA HIS A 99 12.65 3.50 -0.78
C HIS A 99 13.64 4.46 -1.43
N PRO A 100 14.23 5.39 -0.67
CA PRO A 100 15.30 6.20 -1.18
C PRO A 100 16.52 5.32 -1.50
N GLY A 101 17.41 5.86 -2.30
CA GLY A 101 18.59 5.15 -2.73
C GLY A 101 19.19 5.80 -3.95
N SER A 102 20.46 6.16 -3.82
CA SER A 102 21.31 6.55 -4.93
C SER A 102 22.45 5.54 -4.99
N ASP A 103 22.37 4.58 -5.90
CA ASP A 103 23.52 3.74 -6.25
C ASP A 103 24.13 4.19 -7.59
N ILE A 104 25.31 3.65 -7.89
CA ILE A 104 26.02 3.96 -9.14
C ILE A 104 25.20 3.56 -10.37
N THR A 105 24.32 2.57 -10.24
CA THR A 105 23.43 2.10 -11.31
C THR A 105 22.34 3.13 -11.62
N MET A 106 21.73 3.74 -10.61
CA MET A 106 20.76 4.83 -10.80
C MET A 106 21.39 6.05 -11.47
N LYS A 107 22.61 6.43 -11.04
CA LYS A 107 23.34 7.52 -11.70
C LYS A 107 23.71 7.19 -13.15
N ALA A 108 24.07 5.94 -13.44
CA ALA A 108 24.31 5.49 -14.81
C ALA A 108 23.01 5.50 -15.64
N TYR A 109 21.90 5.02 -15.08
CA TYR A 109 20.58 5.04 -15.72
C TYR A 109 20.20 6.47 -16.13
N LEU A 110 20.31 7.44 -15.23
CA LEU A 110 19.99 8.84 -15.52
C LEU A 110 20.86 9.48 -16.61
N ARG A 111 22.08 8.99 -16.81
CA ARG A 111 22.97 9.47 -17.88
C ARG A 111 22.68 8.84 -19.24
N VAL A 112 22.23 7.58 -19.24
CA VAL A 112 21.98 6.80 -20.46
C VAL A 112 20.56 7.01 -20.97
N ALA A 113 19.59 7.09 -20.07
CA ALA A 113 18.19 7.25 -20.40
C ALA A 113 17.94 8.62 -21.05
N ARG A 114 17.39 8.62 -22.27
CA ARG A 114 17.05 9.87 -22.98
C ARG A 114 15.92 10.64 -22.31
N LYS A 115 14.90 9.92 -21.86
CA LYS A 115 13.74 10.46 -21.14
C LYS A 115 13.50 9.57 -19.92
N PRO A 116 14.30 9.71 -18.84
CA PRO A 116 14.11 8.88 -17.66
C PRO A 116 12.71 9.08 -17.10
N ILE A 117 12.11 7.99 -16.61
CA ILE A 117 10.81 8.02 -15.94
C ILE A 117 10.95 7.23 -14.64
N ILE A 118 10.92 7.98 -13.54
CA ILE A 118 11.01 7.45 -12.18
C ILE A 118 9.63 7.57 -11.55
N VAL A 119 9.09 6.46 -11.09
CA VAL A 119 7.83 6.41 -10.36
C VAL A 119 8.14 6.23 -8.89
N VAL A 120 7.56 7.05 -8.03
CA VAL A 120 7.67 6.94 -6.57
C VAL A 120 6.29 6.92 -5.94
N ILE A 121 6.19 6.39 -4.73
CA ILE A 121 4.91 6.17 -4.05
C ILE A 121 4.44 7.34 -3.17
N THR A 122 5.31 8.33 -2.89
CA THR A 122 5.00 9.50 -2.05
C THR A 122 5.75 10.75 -2.52
N GLU A 123 5.22 11.93 -2.22
CA GLU A 123 5.88 13.23 -2.45
C GLU A 123 7.14 13.36 -1.60
N ALA A 124 7.12 12.84 -0.37
CA ALA A 124 8.30 12.77 0.47
C ALA A 124 9.43 11.96 -0.19
N LEU A 125 9.11 10.85 -0.87
CA LEU A 125 10.10 10.06 -1.59
C LEU A 125 10.57 10.76 -2.87
N LYS A 126 9.68 11.45 -3.59
CA LYS A 126 10.07 12.30 -4.73
C LYS A 126 11.13 13.31 -4.33
N THR A 127 10.86 14.06 -3.26
CA THR A 127 11.77 15.08 -2.74
C THR A 127 13.13 14.49 -2.40
N GLN A 128 13.16 13.34 -1.71
CA GLN A 128 14.41 12.66 -1.35
C GLN A 128 15.17 12.14 -2.58
N ILE A 129 14.49 11.53 -3.55
CA ILE A 129 15.11 11.01 -4.78
C ILE A 129 15.73 12.13 -5.62
N ILE A 130 15.04 13.28 -5.72
CA ILE A 130 15.57 14.46 -6.42
C ILE A 130 16.83 14.96 -5.71
N ALA A 131 16.82 15.05 -4.38
CA ALA A 131 17.98 15.46 -3.60
C ALA A 131 19.16 14.48 -3.74
N ASP A 132 18.90 13.17 -3.69
CA ASP A 132 19.94 12.13 -3.74
C ASP A 132 20.57 11.99 -5.13
N LEU A 133 19.77 12.12 -6.20
CA LEU A 133 20.20 11.87 -7.57
C LEU A 133 20.50 13.14 -8.39
N GLY A 134 20.01 14.31 -7.96
CA GLY A 134 20.10 15.55 -8.72
C GLY A 134 19.38 15.49 -10.07
N CYS A 135 18.32 14.68 -10.19
CA CYS A 135 17.56 14.50 -11.43
C CYS A 135 16.53 15.61 -11.64
N ASN A 136 16.08 15.80 -12.90
CA ASN A 136 15.02 16.75 -13.22
C ASN A 136 13.71 16.34 -12.51
N PRO A 137 13.06 17.22 -11.72
CA PRO A 137 11.80 16.92 -11.05
C PRO A 137 10.68 16.39 -11.96
N ASP A 138 10.67 16.78 -13.23
CA ASP A 138 9.67 16.35 -14.24
C ASP A 138 9.85 14.89 -14.66
N CYS A 139 11.00 14.28 -14.37
CA CYS A 139 11.21 12.85 -14.58
C CYS A 139 10.65 11.99 -13.45
N VAL A 140 10.22 12.60 -12.33
CA VAL A 140 9.74 11.89 -11.14
C VAL A 140 8.22 12.05 -11.00
N ILE A 141 7.51 10.96 -11.26
CA ILE A 141 6.05 10.85 -11.16
C ILE A 141 5.70 10.25 -9.79
N VAL A 142 4.80 10.90 -9.06
CA VAL A 142 4.25 10.35 -7.81
C VAL A 142 2.99 9.56 -8.12
N ALA A 143 3.03 8.26 -7.87
CA ALA A 143 1.91 7.35 -8.03
C ALA A 143 1.78 6.48 -6.77
N PRO A 144 1.02 6.97 -5.76
CA PRO A 144 0.73 6.22 -4.54
C PRO A 144 0.17 4.84 -4.86
N ASP A 145 0.39 3.85 -3.99
CA ASP A 145 -0.27 2.55 -4.18
C ASP A 145 -1.80 2.69 -4.07
N GLY A 146 -2.49 1.57 -4.26
CA GLY A 146 -3.92 1.50 -4.07
C GLY A 146 -4.36 0.28 -3.28
N ALA A 147 -5.67 0.08 -3.29
CA ALA A 147 -6.30 -1.14 -2.80
C ALA A 147 -7.35 -1.62 -3.81
N ASP A 148 -7.83 -2.84 -3.61
CA ASP A 148 -9.01 -3.32 -4.33
C ASP A 148 -10.27 -2.61 -3.78
N PRO A 149 -11.26 -2.32 -4.65
CA PRO A 149 -12.59 -1.92 -4.20
C PRO A 149 -13.21 -3.00 -3.31
N MET A 150 -14.11 -2.60 -2.40
CA MET A 150 -14.93 -3.57 -1.68
C MET A 150 -15.73 -4.43 -2.67
N PRO A 151 -15.79 -5.76 -2.47
CA PRO A 151 -16.65 -6.63 -3.25
C PRO A 151 -18.13 -6.28 -3.06
N ASP A 152 -18.92 -6.38 -4.13
CA ASP A 152 -20.37 -6.24 -4.06
C ASP A 152 -20.98 -7.37 -3.21
N GLY A 153 -22.04 -7.04 -2.46
CA GLY A 153 -22.78 -8.02 -1.67
C GLY A 153 -22.05 -8.56 -0.42
N ILE A 154 -20.89 -8.00 -0.07
CA ILE A 154 -20.14 -8.38 1.13
C ILE A 154 -21.02 -8.27 2.39
N GLN A 155 -20.99 -9.31 3.22
CA GLN A 155 -21.75 -9.35 4.47
C GLN A 155 -20.83 -9.06 5.64
N PRO A 156 -21.23 -8.20 6.59
CA PRO A 156 -20.50 -8.01 7.84
C PRO A 156 -20.34 -9.32 8.61
N ILE A 157 -19.12 -9.64 9.05
CA ILE A 157 -18.85 -10.82 9.85
C ILE A 157 -19.24 -10.64 11.33
N LEU A 158 -19.18 -9.40 11.83
CA LEU A 158 -19.59 -9.08 13.18
C LEU A 158 -21.05 -8.60 13.16
N PRO A 159 -21.87 -9.00 14.16
CA PRO A 159 -23.25 -8.55 14.23
C PRO A 159 -23.30 -7.02 14.27
N PRO A 160 -24.37 -6.36 13.79
CA PRO A 160 -24.49 -4.91 13.91
C PRO A 160 -24.20 -4.48 15.34
N ALA A 161 -23.38 -3.44 15.50
CA ALA A 161 -23.22 -2.83 16.79
C ALA A 161 -24.61 -2.43 17.30
N GLY A 162 -25.01 -2.89 18.48
CA GLY A 162 -26.24 -2.41 19.11
C GLY A 162 -26.18 -0.87 19.21
N ARG A 163 -27.33 -0.19 19.17
CA ARG A 163 -27.47 1.29 19.12
C ARG A 163 -26.63 2.10 20.14
N ARG A 164 -25.98 1.46 21.12
CA ARG A 164 -25.25 2.10 22.21
C ARG A 164 -23.72 2.09 22.10
N ARG A 165 -23.09 1.25 21.27
CA ARG A 165 -21.61 1.15 21.24
C ARG A 165 -21.04 1.27 19.84
N LEU A 166 -20.17 2.24 19.61
CA LEU A 166 -19.49 2.42 18.33
C LEU A 166 -18.45 1.33 18.13
N ARG A 167 -18.40 0.70 16.96
CA ARG A 167 -17.36 -0.27 16.63
C ARG A 167 -16.16 0.40 15.97
N VAL A 168 -15.07 0.45 16.71
CA VAL A 168 -13.82 1.09 16.32
C VAL A 168 -12.85 -0.01 15.87
N GLY A 169 -12.62 -0.11 14.57
CA GLY A 169 -11.84 -1.19 13.98
C GLY A 169 -10.38 -0.84 13.74
N TYR A 170 -9.51 -1.82 13.91
CA TYR A 170 -8.13 -1.79 13.47
C TYR A 170 -7.82 -3.05 12.67
N LEU A 171 -7.22 -2.91 11.48
CA LEU A 171 -6.76 -4.02 10.66
C LEU A 171 -5.24 -3.96 10.48
N GLY A 172 -4.52 -5.07 10.65
CA GLY A 172 -3.13 -5.23 10.22
C GLY A 172 -2.19 -5.78 11.28
N HIS A 173 -0.89 -5.53 11.11
CA HIS A 173 0.13 -6.01 12.04
C HIS A 173 0.12 -5.26 13.37
N LEU A 174 0.55 -5.93 14.44
CA LEU A 174 0.54 -5.40 15.81
C LEU A 174 1.95 -5.18 16.39
N TYR A 175 2.99 -5.25 15.56
CA TYR A 175 4.34 -4.95 16.02
C TYR A 175 4.50 -3.45 16.31
N LYS A 176 5.59 -3.10 17.01
CA LYS A 176 5.87 -1.75 17.52
C LYS A 176 5.72 -0.67 16.44
N GLY A 177 4.96 0.37 16.77
CA GLY A 177 4.72 1.55 15.94
C GLY A 177 3.54 1.43 14.97
N LYS A 178 2.86 0.28 14.91
CA LYS A 178 1.67 0.11 14.06
C LYS A 178 0.38 0.63 14.68
N GLY A 179 0.41 0.96 15.97
CA GLY A 179 -0.62 1.77 16.62
C GLY A 179 -1.32 1.14 17.80
N MET A 180 -0.97 -0.09 18.18
CA MET A 180 -1.49 -0.70 19.39
C MET A 180 -1.14 0.10 20.64
N GLU A 181 -0.01 0.83 20.64
CA GLU A 181 0.38 1.75 21.70
C GLU A 181 -0.71 2.80 21.98
N MET A 182 -1.27 3.40 20.93
CA MET A 182 -2.35 4.38 21.07
C MET A 182 -3.68 3.69 21.42
N ILE A 183 -4.00 2.58 20.76
CA ILE A 183 -5.23 1.82 21.03
C ILE A 183 -5.29 1.40 22.51
N SER A 184 -4.17 0.98 23.09
CA SER A 184 -4.13 0.60 24.51
C SER A 184 -4.41 1.76 25.47
N LEU A 185 -4.15 3.01 25.04
CA LEU A 185 -4.46 4.20 25.82
C LEU A 185 -5.90 4.68 25.57
N LEU A 186 -6.45 4.42 24.38
CA LEU A 186 -7.81 4.81 24.00
C LEU A 186 -8.88 3.91 24.60
N ALA A 187 -8.65 2.59 24.63
CA ALA A 187 -9.68 1.64 25.02
C ALA A 187 -10.26 1.88 26.43
N PRO A 188 -9.43 2.10 27.48
CA PRO A 188 -9.94 2.39 28.82
C PRO A 188 -10.64 3.76 28.91
N ARG A 189 -10.26 4.72 28.06
CA ARG A 189 -10.83 6.08 28.04
C ARG A 189 -12.10 6.18 27.20
N CYS A 190 -12.38 5.18 26.36
CA CYS A 190 -13.55 5.10 25.50
C CYS A 190 -14.35 3.81 25.79
N PRO A 191 -14.81 3.57 27.04
CA PRO A 191 -15.49 2.32 27.42
C PRO A 191 -16.85 2.12 26.70
N TRP A 192 -17.35 3.16 26.05
CA TRP A 192 -18.54 3.15 25.22
C TRP A 192 -18.29 2.60 23.80
N ALA A 193 -17.04 2.47 23.36
CA ALA A 193 -16.68 1.88 22.08
C ALA A 193 -16.29 0.42 22.26
N ASN A 194 -16.50 -0.40 21.22
CA ASN A 194 -15.88 -1.72 21.11
C ASN A 194 -14.70 -1.64 20.12
N PHE A 195 -13.50 -1.93 20.57
CA PHE A 195 -12.29 -1.96 19.76
C PHE A 195 -12.08 -3.35 19.16
N GLU A 196 -12.22 -3.46 17.84
CA GLU A 196 -12.07 -4.72 17.10
C GLU A 196 -10.70 -4.76 16.43
N ILE A 197 -9.78 -5.54 17.00
CA ILE A 197 -8.38 -5.65 16.58
C ILE A 197 -8.22 -6.88 15.70
N VAL A 198 -8.08 -6.65 14.39
CA VAL A 198 -8.02 -7.69 13.37
C VAL A 198 -6.60 -7.77 12.81
N GLY A 199 -5.99 -8.95 12.88
CA GLY A 199 -4.61 -9.18 12.48
C GLY A 199 -3.66 -9.43 13.65
N GLY A 200 -2.37 -9.24 13.39
CA GLY A 200 -1.29 -9.62 14.30
C GLY A 200 -0.91 -11.10 14.24
N ARG A 201 0.37 -11.41 14.45
CA ARG A 201 0.80 -12.79 14.69
C ARG A 201 0.42 -13.20 16.10
N GLN A 202 0.32 -14.50 16.36
CA GLN A 202 -0.06 -15.03 17.66
C GLN A 202 0.74 -14.39 18.82
N GLY A 203 2.07 -14.34 18.70
CA GLY A 203 2.92 -13.73 19.73
C GLY A 203 2.70 -12.22 19.94
N ASP A 204 2.35 -11.47 18.88
CA ASP A 204 2.01 -10.04 19.03
C ASP A 204 0.67 -9.88 19.75
N VAL A 205 -0.31 -10.72 19.42
CA VAL A 205 -1.65 -10.71 20.05
C VAL A 205 -1.54 -11.05 21.53
N GLU A 206 -0.81 -12.09 21.89
CA GLU A 206 -0.57 -12.51 23.27
C GLU A 206 0.14 -11.41 24.07
N LYS A 207 1.16 -10.78 23.48
CA LYS A 207 1.86 -9.64 24.08
C LYS A 207 0.92 -8.49 24.42
N TRP A 208 0.07 -8.09 23.47
CA TRP A 208 -0.85 -6.97 23.69
C TRP A 208 -2.00 -7.30 24.63
N LYS A 209 -2.52 -8.54 24.61
CA LYS A 209 -3.47 -9.01 25.63
C LYS A 209 -2.88 -8.92 27.03
N SER A 210 -1.63 -9.36 27.21
CA SER A 210 -0.93 -9.26 28.49
C SER A 210 -0.73 -7.79 28.93
N SER A 211 -0.36 -6.90 27.99
CA SER A 211 -0.15 -5.49 28.29
C SER A 211 -1.43 -4.70 28.61
N LEU A 212 -2.56 -5.06 27.99
CA LEU A 212 -3.84 -4.38 28.21
C LEU A 212 -4.60 -4.91 29.44
N GLY A 213 -4.28 -6.11 29.90
CA GLY A 213 -5.08 -6.81 30.89
C GLY A 213 -6.44 -7.22 30.33
N GLU A 214 -7.42 -7.43 31.22
CA GLU A 214 -8.79 -7.79 30.86
C GLU A 214 -9.64 -6.56 30.50
N GLU A 215 -9.23 -5.81 29.48
CA GLU A 215 -10.01 -4.66 29.01
C GLU A 215 -11.27 -5.15 28.26
N PRO A 216 -12.49 -5.00 28.82
CA PRO A 216 -13.69 -5.70 28.35
C PRO A 216 -14.22 -5.18 27.01
N ASN A 217 -13.74 -4.03 26.55
CA ASN A 217 -14.14 -3.43 25.30
C ASN A 217 -13.12 -3.62 24.16
N VAL A 218 -12.07 -4.44 24.36
CA VAL A 218 -11.10 -4.78 23.32
C VAL A 218 -11.26 -6.25 22.93
N ARG A 219 -11.41 -6.51 21.63
CA ARG A 219 -11.49 -7.86 21.07
C ARG A 219 -10.41 -8.08 20.02
N PHE A 220 -9.58 -9.09 20.26
CA PHE A 220 -8.60 -9.55 19.28
C PHE A 220 -9.17 -10.70 18.44
N HIS A 221 -9.14 -10.54 17.12
CA HIS A 221 -9.58 -11.56 16.15
C HIS A 221 -8.41 -12.39 15.60
N GLY A 222 -7.17 -11.97 15.86
CA GLY A 222 -5.96 -12.63 15.40
C GLY A 222 -5.75 -12.50 13.89
N HIS A 223 -4.78 -13.26 13.36
CA HIS A 223 -4.47 -13.25 11.93
C HIS A 223 -5.65 -13.78 11.12
N ILE A 224 -6.02 -13.05 10.06
CA ILE A 224 -7.01 -13.49 9.07
C ILE A 224 -6.38 -13.51 7.67
N PRO A 225 -6.85 -14.39 6.77
CA PRO A 225 -6.53 -14.31 5.36
C PRO A 225 -6.99 -12.97 4.78
N HIS A 226 -6.21 -12.39 3.87
CA HIS A 226 -6.53 -11.09 3.25
C HIS A 226 -7.88 -11.11 2.51
N SER A 227 -8.29 -12.25 1.95
CA SER A 227 -9.60 -12.43 1.30
C SER A 227 -10.78 -12.14 2.23
N ARG A 228 -10.59 -12.23 3.56
CA ARG A 228 -11.63 -11.94 4.57
C ARG A 228 -11.58 -10.53 5.12
N THR A 229 -10.59 -9.71 4.72
CA THR A 229 -10.45 -8.33 5.18
C THR A 229 -11.75 -7.53 4.95
N ALA A 230 -12.37 -7.69 3.79
CA ALA A 230 -13.60 -6.98 3.43
C ALA A 230 -14.75 -7.25 4.42
N GLU A 231 -14.94 -8.49 4.89
CA GLU A 231 -16.00 -8.85 5.84
C GLU A 231 -15.87 -8.12 7.19
N TYR A 232 -14.63 -7.91 7.64
CA TYR A 232 -14.33 -7.16 8.86
C TYR A 232 -14.45 -5.65 8.65
N LEU A 233 -13.93 -5.12 7.55
CA LEU A 233 -14.06 -3.71 7.22
C LEU A 233 -15.53 -3.29 7.13
N SER A 234 -16.39 -4.11 6.50
CA SER A 234 -17.84 -3.84 6.44
C SER A 234 -18.54 -3.92 7.79
N SER A 235 -17.87 -4.46 8.82
CA SER A 235 -18.40 -4.53 10.17
C SER A 235 -18.10 -3.28 11.00
N PHE A 236 -17.10 -2.47 10.63
CA PHE A 236 -16.64 -1.31 11.41
C PHE A 236 -17.52 -0.08 11.22
N ASP A 237 -17.65 0.75 12.26
CA ASP A 237 -18.26 2.08 12.16
C ASP A 237 -17.20 3.17 11.93
N VAL A 238 -16.00 2.96 12.47
CA VAL A 238 -14.83 3.85 12.37
C VAL A 238 -13.57 3.01 12.24
N ALA A 239 -12.64 3.41 11.37
CA ALA A 239 -11.34 2.77 11.24
C ALA A 239 -10.23 3.58 11.90
N LEU A 240 -9.36 2.93 12.67
CA LEU A 240 -8.16 3.53 13.25
C LEU A 240 -6.93 3.24 12.42
N LEU A 241 -6.12 4.29 12.22
CA LEU A 241 -4.78 4.23 11.67
C LEU A 241 -3.76 4.95 12.57
N PRO A 242 -3.51 4.44 13.80
CA PRO A 242 -2.70 5.12 14.82
C PRO A 242 -1.20 4.87 14.68
N ASN A 243 -0.70 4.93 13.45
CA ASN A 243 0.71 4.74 13.16
C ASN A 243 1.58 5.72 13.98
N GLN A 244 2.68 5.23 14.54
CA GLN A 244 3.61 6.06 15.30
C GLN A 244 4.71 6.62 14.39
N ASP A 245 5.39 7.68 14.84
CA ASP A 245 6.49 8.32 14.09
C ASP A 245 7.62 7.33 13.74
N PHE A 246 7.83 6.35 14.61
CA PHE A 246 8.79 5.26 14.40
C PHE A 246 8.05 3.93 14.19
N VAL A 247 8.24 3.35 13.01
CA VAL A 247 7.72 2.01 12.67
C VAL A 247 8.88 1.07 12.46
N GLY A 248 9.04 0.09 13.35
CA GLY A 248 10.05 -0.96 13.17
C GLY A 248 9.69 -1.87 11.99
N VAL A 249 10.67 -2.30 11.21
CA VAL A 249 10.45 -3.31 10.15
C VAL A 249 10.66 -4.70 10.76
N SER A 250 9.85 -5.70 10.37
CA SER A 250 9.97 -7.10 10.86
C SER A 250 11.32 -7.79 10.56
N ALA A 251 12.28 -7.10 9.93
CA ALA A 251 13.57 -7.63 9.49
C ALA A 251 14.78 -6.96 10.16
N GLY A 252 14.71 -6.66 11.46
CA GLY A 252 15.88 -6.38 12.32
C GLY A 252 16.66 -5.09 12.06
N ASN A 253 16.39 -4.36 10.97
CA ASN A 253 17.02 -3.09 10.69
C ASN A 253 16.15 -1.95 11.24
N ASN A 254 16.72 -1.14 12.14
CA ASN A 254 16.15 0.09 12.72
C ASN A 254 15.98 1.23 11.68
N LEU A 255 15.62 0.91 10.44
CA LEU A 255 15.30 1.90 9.41
C LEU A 255 13.87 2.37 9.62
N ASN A 256 13.73 3.66 9.97
CA ASN A 256 12.42 4.28 10.08
C ASN A 256 11.83 4.55 8.69
N ILE A 257 11.08 3.58 8.16
CA ILE A 257 10.44 3.68 6.85
C ILE A 257 9.12 4.48 6.88
N SER A 258 8.70 4.99 8.05
CA SER A 258 7.40 5.65 8.21
C SER A 258 7.20 6.83 7.26
N ARG A 259 8.29 7.56 6.96
CA ARG A 259 8.28 8.77 6.13
C ARG A 259 7.94 8.53 4.65
N TRP A 260 8.23 7.34 4.11
CA TRP A 260 8.08 7.05 2.67
C TRP A 260 7.19 5.86 2.39
N THR A 261 6.74 5.14 3.42
CA THR A 261 5.91 3.96 3.25
C THR A 261 4.50 4.34 2.84
N SER A 262 4.06 3.69 1.77
CA SER A 262 2.68 3.72 1.30
C SER A 262 1.72 3.14 2.35
N PRO A 263 0.67 3.88 2.75
CA PRO A 263 -0.23 3.47 3.81
C PRO A 263 -1.32 2.52 3.26
N LEU A 264 -0.97 1.29 2.87
CA LEU A 264 -1.93 0.34 2.24
C LEU A 264 -3.26 0.18 3.01
N LYS A 265 -3.19 0.10 4.34
CA LYS A 265 -4.38 0.03 5.23
C LYS A 265 -5.34 1.20 5.04
N LEU A 266 -4.79 2.39 4.80
CA LEU A 266 -5.59 3.59 4.56
C LEU A 266 -6.46 3.40 3.32
N PHE A 267 -5.88 2.89 2.23
CA PHE A 267 -6.62 2.68 0.98
C PHE A 267 -7.69 1.59 1.14
N GLU A 268 -7.46 0.55 1.96
CA GLU A 268 -8.49 -0.43 2.31
C GLU A 268 -9.64 0.21 3.12
N TYR A 269 -9.34 1.10 4.06
CA TYR A 269 -10.38 1.80 4.81
C TYR A 269 -11.18 2.78 3.93
N MET A 270 -10.49 3.48 3.03
CA MET A 270 -11.13 4.37 2.07
C MET A 270 -11.99 3.59 1.06
N SER A 271 -11.55 2.40 0.61
CA SER A 271 -12.34 1.55 -0.28
C SER A 271 -13.61 1.04 0.38
N ALA A 272 -13.57 0.82 1.70
CA ALA A 272 -14.73 0.52 2.54
C ALA A 272 -15.63 1.72 2.86
N GLY A 273 -15.22 2.95 2.49
CA GLY A 273 -15.97 4.17 2.81
C GLY A 273 -16.14 4.39 4.31
N LEU A 274 -15.17 3.96 5.11
CA LEU A 274 -15.18 4.17 6.55
C LEU A 274 -14.70 5.58 6.89
N PRO A 275 -15.29 6.26 7.89
CA PRO A 275 -14.63 7.39 8.52
C PRO A 275 -13.35 6.90 9.20
N ILE A 276 -12.25 7.60 8.94
CA ILE A 276 -10.91 7.21 9.40
C ILE A 276 -10.42 8.20 10.44
N VAL A 277 -9.92 7.71 11.57
CA VAL A 277 -9.10 8.50 12.50
C VAL A 277 -7.66 8.01 12.35
N ALA A 278 -6.77 8.90 11.93
CA ALA A 278 -5.40 8.57 11.55
C ALA A 278 -4.40 9.48 12.24
N SER A 279 -3.18 8.97 12.40
CA SER A 279 -2.09 9.81 12.89
C SER A 279 -1.78 10.93 11.91
N ASP A 280 -1.46 12.09 12.46
CA ASP A 280 -1.12 13.28 11.71
C ASP A 280 0.33 13.26 11.22
N LEU A 281 0.61 12.32 10.31
CA LEU A 281 1.94 12.06 9.76
C LEU A 281 2.06 12.56 8.33
N PRO A 282 3.26 12.98 7.87
CA PRO A 282 3.46 13.51 6.52
C PRO A 282 2.92 12.60 5.41
N ASN A 283 3.22 11.30 5.44
CA ASN A 283 2.78 10.34 4.43
C ASN A 283 1.25 10.09 4.46
N LEU A 284 0.58 10.34 5.59
CA LEU A 284 -0.87 10.25 5.70
C LEU A 284 -1.55 11.54 5.23
N ARG A 285 -0.95 12.71 5.45
CA ARG A 285 -1.40 14.02 4.92
C ARG A 285 -1.33 14.10 3.40
N GLU A 286 -0.47 13.32 2.75
CA GLU A 286 -0.44 13.23 1.28
C GLU A 286 -1.72 12.59 0.70
N VAL A 287 -2.47 11.85 1.52
CA VAL A 287 -3.66 11.10 1.10
C VAL A 287 -4.93 11.65 1.74
N LEU A 288 -4.89 11.96 3.04
CA LEU A 288 -6.02 12.47 3.81
C LEU A 288 -5.95 13.98 4.01
N THR A 289 -7.11 14.60 3.94
CA THR A 289 -7.36 15.98 4.33
C THR A 289 -8.21 16.01 5.60
N HIS A 290 -7.65 16.57 6.69
CA HIS A 290 -8.33 16.67 7.98
C HIS A 290 -9.74 17.28 7.84
N ASP A 291 -10.72 16.64 8.49
CA ASP A 291 -12.14 16.99 8.51
C ASP A 291 -12.89 16.92 7.15
N VAL A 292 -12.21 16.46 6.10
CA VAL A 292 -12.80 16.25 4.76
C VAL A 292 -13.04 14.77 4.49
N ASP A 293 -12.00 13.93 4.58
CA ASP A 293 -12.04 12.48 4.31
C ASP A 293 -11.45 11.63 5.45
N GLY A 294 -10.98 12.28 6.51
CA GLY A 294 -10.54 11.65 7.76
C GLY A 294 -10.29 12.68 8.85
N LEU A 295 -10.12 12.21 10.08
CA LEU A 295 -9.66 13.02 11.21
C LEU A 295 -8.21 12.70 11.50
N LEU A 296 -7.33 13.69 11.29
CA LEU A 296 -5.91 13.60 11.63
C LEU A 296 -5.68 14.06 13.07
N CYS A 297 -4.98 13.25 13.86
CA CYS A 297 -4.64 13.51 15.26
C CYS A 297 -3.13 13.33 15.50
N PRO A 298 -2.47 14.19 16.31
CA PRO A 298 -1.06 13.98 16.67
C PRO A 298 -0.83 12.57 17.25
N ALA A 299 0.25 11.90 16.83
CA ALA A 299 0.44 10.47 17.11
C ALA A 299 0.58 10.13 18.61
N SER A 300 0.96 11.11 19.44
CA SER A 300 1.18 10.99 20.88
C SER A 300 0.07 11.62 21.74
N ASP A 301 -0.91 12.31 21.15
CA ASP A 301 -1.92 13.08 21.88
C ASP A 301 -3.21 12.28 22.07
N VAL A 302 -3.27 11.48 23.15
CA VAL A 302 -4.43 10.63 23.45
C VAL A 302 -5.74 11.44 23.56
N ASP A 303 -5.70 12.68 24.06
CA ASP A 303 -6.88 13.53 24.20
C ASP A 303 -7.46 13.91 22.83
N ALA A 304 -6.60 14.27 21.87
CA ALA A 304 -7.02 14.54 20.50
C ALA A 304 -7.71 13.33 19.85
N TRP A 305 -7.18 12.12 20.06
CA TRP A 305 -7.78 10.89 19.55
C TRP A 305 -9.11 10.55 20.23
N CYS A 306 -9.21 10.68 21.56
CA CYS A 306 -10.48 10.54 22.28
C CYS A 306 -11.53 11.54 21.76
N ASN A 307 -11.14 12.81 21.57
CA ASN A 307 -12.03 13.84 21.05
C ASN A 307 -12.50 13.54 19.62
N ALA A 308 -11.62 13.03 18.75
CA ALA A 308 -11.99 12.60 17.40
C ALA A 308 -13.02 11.46 17.43
N LEU A 309 -12.81 10.46 18.29
CA LEU A 309 -13.76 9.36 18.48
C LEU A 309 -15.09 9.85 19.05
N GLU A 310 -15.09 10.78 20.01
CA GLU A 310 -16.30 11.38 20.56
C GLU A 310 -17.11 12.17 19.51
N ARG A 311 -16.43 12.95 18.65
CA ARG A 311 -17.07 13.64 17.52
C ARG A 311 -17.76 12.65 16.59
N LEU A 312 -17.08 11.57 16.24
CA LEU A 312 -17.65 10.52 15.39
C LEU A 312 -18.77 9.76 16.08
N ARG A 313 -18.71 9.55 17.40
CA ARG A 313 -19.80 8.96 18.18
C ARG A 313 -21.04 9.84 18.15
N ALA A 314 -20.87 11.15 18.34
CA ALA A 314 -21.95 12.12 18.50
C ALA A 314 -22.70 12.45 17.19
N SER A 315 -22.08 12.30 16.02
CA SER A 315 -22.71 12.63 14.73
C SER A 315 -22.59 11.51 13.71
N THR A 316 -23.74 10.94 13.34
CA THR A 316 -23.82 9.97 12.25
C THR A 316 -23.62 10.61 10.88
N GLU A 317 -23.97 11.89 10.76
CA GLU A 317 -23.82 12.74 9.58
C GLU A 317 -22.33 12.96 9.29
N LEU A 318 -21.54 13.25 10.32
CA LEU A 318 -20.08 13.38 10.19
C LEU A 318 -19.46 12.07 9.70
N ARG A 319 -19.83 10.93 10.31
CA ARG A 319 -19.34 9.61 9.86
C ARG A 319 -19.67 9.35 8.39
N SER A 320 -20.92 9.59 7.99
CA SER A 320 -21.37 9.42 6.61
C SER A 320 -20.63 10.33 5.64
N ARG A 321 -20.44 11.61 6.00
CA ARG A 321 -19.74 12.60 5.17
C ARG A 321 -18.27 12.20 4.93
N LEU A 322 -17.53 11.91 6.00
CA LEU A 322 -16.12 11.52 5.90
C LEU A 322 -15.97 10.23 5.08
N GLY A 323 -16.79 9.21 5.36
CA GLY A 323 -16.78 7.94 4.63
C GLY A 323 -17.09 8.08 3.14
N LYS A 324 -18.12 8.88 2.79
CA LYS A 324 -18.47 9.19 1.38
C LYS A 324 -17.34 9.91 0.64
N ASN A 325 -16.69 10.86 1.30
CA ASN A 325 -15.56 11.57 0.71
C ASN A 325 -14.37 10.63 0.51
N ALA A 326 -14.04 9.83 1.52
CA ALA A 326 -12.96 8.84 1.45
C ALA A 326 -13.13 7.87 0.27
N ILE A 327 -14.32 7.25 0.11
CA ILE A 327 -14.56 6.32 -1.01
C ILE A 327 -14.59 7.03 -2.37
N SER A 328 -15.11 8.26 -2.43
CA SER A 328 -15.11 9.05 -3.68
C SER A 328 -13.69 9.36 -4.15
N ILE A 329 -12.81 9.77 -3.22
CA ILE A 329 -11.41 10.04 -3.50
C ILE A 329 -10.68 8.74 -3.88
N PHE A 330 -10.91 7.65 -3.14
CA PHE A 330 -10.36 6.33 -3.45
C PHE A 330 -10.68 5.89 -4.87
N LYS A 331 -11.95 5.91 -5.27
CA LYS A 331 -12.36 5.49 -6.63
C LYS A 331 -11.65 6.28 -7.73
N ARG A 332 -11.38 7.58 -7.49
CA ARG A 332 -10.71 8.46 -8.43
C ARG A 332 -9.18 8.34 -8.46
N LYS A 333 -8.54 8.02 -7.33
CA LYS A 333 -7.08 8.12 -7.18
C LYS A 333 -6.38 6.86 -6.70
N TYR A 334 -7.00 6.11 -5.79
CA TYR A 334 -6.32 5.09 -4.98
C TYR A 334 -6.87 3.66 -5.16
N SER A 335 -7.75 3.43 -6.14
CA SER A 335 -7.97 2.08 -6.65
C SER A 335 -6.82 1.68 -7.58
N TRP A 336 -6.49 0.38 -7.67
CA TRP A 336 -5.46 -0.08 -8.61
C TRP A 336 -5.72 0.36 -10.05
N ASP A 337 -6.97 0.35 -10.49
CA ASP A 337 -7.35 0.78 -11.83
C ASP A 337 -7.20 2.31 -12.02
N ALA A 338 -7.56 3.11 -11.02
CA ALA A 338 -7.32 4.55 -11.05
C ALA A 338 -5.83 4.88 -11.06
N ARG A 339 -5.03 4.19 -10.23
CA ARG A 339 -3.58 4.33 -10.21
C ARG A 339 -2.98 4.02 -11.58
N ALA A 340 -3.38 2.91 -12.20
CA ALA A 340 -2.92 2.50 -13.52
C ALA A 340 -3.24 3.55 -14.59
N ARG A 341 -4.49 4.07 -14.64
CA ARG A 341 -4.87 5.15 -15.57
C ARG A 341 -4.01 6.38 -15.40
N ASN A 342 -3.99 6.95 -14.20
CA ASN A 342 -3.28 8.19 -13.91
C ASN A 342 -1.77 8.06 -14.20
N LEU A 343 -1.18 6.91 -13.90
CA LEU A 343 0.22 6.63 -14.16
C LEU A 343 0.52 6.49 -15.66
N LEU A 344 -0.31 5.75 -16.41
CA LEU A 344 -0.15 5.61 -17.85
C LEU A 344 -0.30 6.96 -18.57
N ASP A 345 -1.25 7.80 -18.14
CA ASP A 345 -1.44 9.16 -18.66
C ASP A 345 -0.17 10.00 -18.44
N ALA A 346 0.39 9.97 -17.23
CA ALA A 346 1.62 10.70 -16.90
C ALA A 346 2.84 10.18 -17.68
N ILE A 347 2.97 8.86 -17.84
CA ILE A 347 4.03 8.25 -18.66
C ILE A 347 3.89 8.70 -20.12
N ASN A 348 2.69 8.64 -20.69
CA ASN A 348 2.43 9.04 -22.07
C ASN A 348 2.72 10.52 -22.30
N GLN A 349 2.30 11.39 -21.38
CA GLN A 349 2.64 12.82 -21.43
C GLN A 349 4.14 13.05 -21.45
N ARG A 350 4.91 12.31 -20.64
CA ARG A 350 6.37 12.44 -20.58
C ARG A 350 7.07 11.88 -21.82
N LEU A 351 6.60 10.76 -22.36
CA LEU A 351 7.15 10.20 -23.58
C LEU A 351 6.89 11.13 -24.78
N ASN A 352 5.71 11.76 -24.82
CA ASN A 352 5.27 12.64 -25.90
C ASN A 352 5.66 14.12 -25.73
N SER A 353 6.08 14.56 -24.54
CA SER A 353 6.57 15.92 -24.33
C SER A 353 7.79 16.16 -25.23
N GLY A 354 7.72 17.17 -26.11
CA GLY A 354 8.82 17.58 -26.99
C GLY A 354 10.10 17.89 -26.20
N CYS A 355 11.25 17.71 -26.85
CA CYS A 355 12.57 17.94 -26.27
C CYS A 355 12.73 19.34 -25.67
#